data_AF-A0A7N2KS45-F1
#
_entry.id   AF-A0A7N2KS45-F1
#
_cell.length_a   1.000
_cell.length_b   1.000
_cell.length_c   1.000
_cell.angle_alpha   90.00
_cell.angle_beta   90.00
_cell.angle_gamma   90.00
#
_symmetry.space_group_name_H-M   'P 1'
#
loop_
_entity.id
_entity.type
_entity.pdbx_description
1 polymer ?
#
loop_
_entity_poly.entity_id
_entity_poly.type
_entity_poly.pdbx_seq_one_letter_code
_entity_poly.pdbx_strand_id
1 'polypeptide(L)'
;MDGGDGTVRLGALNMKPDRVGLDSGADVSVSSPVTRQKAAAAKQFIENHYKNYLQGLQDRKERRRALQIKAEEAQVSSEEQEEMLRNLERKETEYMRLQRRKVGIDDFEQLTVIGKGAFGEVRICRAKGTGEIYAMKKLKKSEMLSRGQVEHVRSERNLLAEVDSRCIVKLFYSFQDSDFLYLIMEYLPGGDIMTLLMREDILSEDVARFYIAESILAIHSIHLHKYIHRSNFSDTPNLSSLKKLDRYQSTGLDIKPDNLILDKSGHLKLSDFGLCKPLDDKYSTILLENEDLFTQESTSESEGHPGCDRVPWLMPKEQLQQWKRNRRALAYSTVGTLDYMAPEVLLKKGYGMECDWWSLGAIMYEMLIGYPPFCSEDPRITCRKIINWKTCLKFPEEPKISEEARDLICHLLCDVETRLGTQGVEEIKAHPWFRCTQWDMLYEMEAAYRPTVNGDLDTQNFEKFAEVEGPPSTIPTMGPWRKMLASKDNNFIGFTFKKSDARKALESSDTDLRSNGSSKAPSLISLLVFHNKGLNYTFGP
;
A
#
# COMPACT_ATOMS: atom_id res chain seq x y z
N MET A 1 -36.32 51.49 6.73
CA MET A 1 -37.77 51.60 6.52
C MET A 1 -38.06 50.97 5.17
N ASP A 2 -38.85 49.90 5.20
CA ASP A 2 -39.54 49.13 4.16
C ASP A 2 -38.85 48.85 2.81
N GLY A 3 -38.81 47.61 2.29
CA GLY A 3 -39.73 46.48 2.49
C GLY A 3 -40.47 46.23 1.18
N GLY A 4 -40.33 45.03 0.58
CA GLY A 4 -40.95 44.73 -0.70
C GLY A 4 -40.58 43.35 -1.26
N ASP A 5 -41.07 42.33 -0.56
CA ASP A 5 -40.92 40.89 -0.78
C ASP A 5 -41.56 40.40 -2.10
N GLY A 6 -40.83 39.58 -2.86
CA GLY A 6 -41.24 38.98 -4.13
C GLY A 6 -41.48 37.48 -3.99
N THR A 7 -42.42 37.10 -3.11
CA THR A 7 -42.84 35.70 -2.93
C THR A 7 -43.66 35.21 -4.13
N VAL A 8 -43.09 34.30 -4.94
CA VAL A 8 -43.85 33.55 -5.97
C VAL A 8 -44.52 32.35 -5.30
N ARG A 9 -45.86 32.39 -5.25
CA ARG A 9 -46.73 31.33 -4.70
C ARG A 9 -46.68 30.06 -5.57
N LEU A 10 -46.43 28.90 -4.94
CA LEU A 10 -46.70 27.58 -5.53
C LEU A 10 -48.21 27.40 -5.71
N GLY A 11 -48.64 27.21 -6.96
CA GLY A 11 -50.00 26.81 -7.30
C GLY A 11 -50.24 25.34 -6.92
N ALA A 12 -51.22 25.12 -6.04
CA ALA A 12 -51.73 23.81 -5.69
C ALA A 12 -52.40 23.15 -6.90
N LEU A 13 -51.89 21.99 -7.33
CA LEU A 13 -52.57 21.14 -8.30
C LEU A 13 -53.52 20.18 -7.58
N ASN A 14 -54.77 20.32 -8.00
CA ASN A 14 -55.99 19.72 -7.48
C ASN A 14 -56.01 18.19 -7.71
N MET A 15 -56.24 17.41 -6.65
CA MET A 15 -56.48 15.96 -6.73
C MET A 15 -57.93 15.71 -7.18
N LYS A 16 -58.12 14.89 -8.22
CA LYS A 16 -59.40 14.20 -8.49
C LYS A 16 -59.13 12.69 -8.64
N PRO A 17 -59.91 11.82 -7.97
CA PRO A 17 -59.75 10.38 -8.06
C PRO A 17 -60.70 9.74 -9.10
N ASP A 18 -60.26 8.59 -9.61
CA ASP A 18 -61.02 7.48 -10.23
C ASP A 18 -61.68 7.73 -11.62
N ARG A 19 -61.56 6.88 -12.65
CA ARG A 19 -61.50 5.40 -12.70
C ARG A 19 -60.80 4.82 -13.94
N VAL A 20 -60.00 3.76 -13.69
CA VAL A 20 -59.98 2.40 -14.31
C VAL A 20 -59.70 2.24 -15.83
N GLY A 21 -58.56 1.58 -16.12
CA GLY A 21 -58.55 0.39 -16.97
C GLY A 21 -57.73 0.43 -18.26
N LEU A 22 -56.41 0.27 -18.16
CA LEU A 22 -55.61 -0.43 -19.18
C LEU A 22 -54.41 -1.08 -18.48
N ASP A 23 -54.36 -2.40 -18.59
CA ASP A 23 -53.43 -3.30 -17.94
C ASP A 23 -52.12 -3.43 -18.73
N SER A 24 -51.06 -3.65 -17.98
CA SER A 24 -49.76 -4.23 -18.33
C SER A 24 -48.77 -3.46 -19.22
N GLY A 25 -47.59 -3.23 -18.65
CA GLY A 25 -46.32 -3.41 -19.39
C GLY A 25 -45.41 -2.20 -19.52
N ALA A 26 -44.37 -2.17 -18.68
CA ALA A 26 -43.03 -1.64 -18.96
C ALA A 26 -42.87 -0.13 -19.29
N ASP A 27 -42.53 0.69 -18.28
CA ASP A 27 -41.35 1.58 -18.38
C ASP A 27 -40.97 2.28 -17.05
N VAL A 28 -40.84 1.53 -15.95
CA VAL A 28 -39.87 1.95 -14.92
C VAL A 28 -38.57 1.30 -15.33
N SER A 29 -37.84 1.97 -16.22
CA SER A 29 -36.49 1.57 -16.58
C SER A 29 -35.69 1.44 -15.29
N VAL A 30 -35.45 0.19 -14.87
CA VAL A 30 -34.57 -0.13 -13.76
C VAL A 30 -33.21 0.37 -14.19
N SER A 31 -32.86 1.58 -13.75
CA SER A 31 -31.58 2.22 -14.00
C SER A 31 -30.48 1.18 -13.84
N SER A 32 -29.70 0.98 -14.91
CA SER A 32 -28.69 -0.07 -14.95
C SER A 32 -27.78 0.05 -13.70
N PRO A 33 -27.27 -1.06 -13.15
CA PRO A 33 -26.34 -1.01 -12.02
C PRO A 33 -25.20 -0.01 -12.23
N VAL A 34 -24.72 0.10 -13.48
CA VAL A 34 -23.71 1.07 -13.91
C VAL A 34 -24.20 2.52 -13.77
N THR A 35 -25.44 2.80 -14.18
CA THR A 35 -26.04 4.14 -14.05
C THR A 35 -26.22 4.53 -12.58
N ARG A 36 -26.64 3.59 -11.72
CA ARG A 36 -26.73 3.82 -10.27
C ARG A 36 -25.37 4.07 -9.63
N GLN A 37 -24.35 3.31 -10.01
CA GLN A 37 -22.97 3.52 -9.55
C GLN A 37 -22.43 4.88 -10.00
N LYS A 38 -22.69 5.29 -11.25
CA LYS A 38 -22.34 6.63 -11.75
C LYS A 38 -23.04 7.75 -10.99
N ALA A 39 -24.34 7.59 -10.71
CA ALA A 39 -25.09 8.56 -9.94
C ALA A 39 -24.56 8.68 -8.51
N ALA A 40 -24.22 7.55 -7.86
CA ALA A 40 -23.62 7.54 -6.53
C ALA A 40 -22.22 8.19 -6.52
N ALA A 41 -21.36 7.85 -7.48
CA ALA A 41 -20.04 8.46 -7.63
C ALA A 41 -20.12 9.97 -7.94
N ALA A 42 -21.08 10.39 -8.78
CA ALA A 42 -21.32 11.79 -9.09
C ALA A 42 -21.82 12.56 -7.86
N LYS A 43 -22.77 11.98 -7.11
CA LYS A 43 -23.25 12.56 -5.85
C LYS A 43 -22.10 12.77 -4.86
N GLN A 44 -21.31 11.73 -4.60
CA GLN A 44 -20.17 11.81 -3.69
C GLN A 44 -19.12 12.82 -4.16
N PHE A 45 -18.85 12.89 -5.47
CA PHE A 45 -17.95 13.86 -6.05
C PHE A 45 -18.45 15.30 -5.85
N ILE A 46 -19.73 15.57 -6.10
CA ILE A 46 -20.34 16.89 -5.95
C ILE A 46 -20.35 17.31 -4.47
N GLU A 47 -20.76 16.42 -3.57
CA GLU A 47 -20.77 16.67 -2.13
C GLU A 47 -19.36 16.99 -1.62
N ASN A 48 -18.36 16.19 -1.97
CA ASN A 48 -16.96 16.46 -1.60
C ASN A 48 -16.43 17.75 -2.23
N HIS A 49 -16.80 18.04 -3.49
CA HIS A 49 -16.40 19.27 -4.16
C HIS A 49 -16.90 20.51 -3.41
N TYR A 50 -18.20 20.55 -3.08
CA TYR A 50 -18.78 21.68 -2.37
C TYR A 50 -18.29 21.77 -0.92
N LYS A 51 -18.13 20.64 -0.23
CA LYS A 51 -17.55 20.61 1.12
C LYS A 51 -16.15 21.20 1.14
N ASN A 52 -15.28 20.75 0.23
CA ASN A 52 -13.91 21.26 0.11
C ASN A 52 -13.87 22.73 -0.34
N TYR A 53 -14.78 23.13 -1.23
CA TYR A 53 -14.90 24.51 -1.68
C TYR A 53 -15.31 25.44 -0.53
N LEU A 54 -16.32 25.06 0.25
CA LEU A 54 -16.78 25.82 1.41
C LEU A 54 -15.71 25.89 2.51
N GLN A 55 -15.04 24.79 2.80
CA GLN A 55 -13.90 24.78 3.74
C GLN A 55 -12.79 25.71 3.26
N GLY A 56 -12.43 25.63 1.97
CA GLY A 56 -11.42 26.51 1.39
C GLY A 56 -11.80 27.99 1.47
N LEU A 57 -13.09 28.34 1.31
CA LEU A 57 -13.56 29.72 1.52
C LEU A 57 -13.45 30.16 2.98
N GLN A 58 -13.77 29.27 3.92
CA GLN A 58 -13.68 29.54 5.35
C GLN A 58 -12.22 29.78 5.78
N ASP A 59 -11.31 28.88 5.39
CA ASP A 59 -9.89 29.00 5.72
C ASP A 59 -9.28 30.31 5.16
N ARG A 60 -9.76 30.76 3.98
CA ARG A 60 -9.33 32.04 3.38
C ARG A 60 -9.79 33.24 4.19
N LYS A 61 -11.03 33.21 4.69
CA LYS A 61 -11.54 34.26 5.58
C LYS A 61 -10.76 34.31 6.88
N GLU A 62 -10.45 33.15 7.46
CA GLU A 62 -9.69 33.05 8.71
C GLU A 62 -8.26 33.56 8.54
N ARG A 63 -7.56 33.17 7.47
CA ARG A 63 -6.21 33.70 7.16
C ARG A 63 -6.21 35.20 6.94
N ARG A 64 -7.22 35.75 6.26
CA ARG A 64 -7.36 37.21 6.07
C ARG A 64 -7.58 37.91 7.40
N ARG A 65 -8.46 37.39 8.26
CA ARG A 65 -8.73 37.95 9.59
C ARG A 65 -7.47 37.91 10.47
N ALA A 66 -6.74 36.79 10.46
CA ALA A 66 -5.51 36.65 11.22
C ALA A 66 -4.45 37.68 10.80
N LEU A 67 -4.32 37.96 9.49
CA LEU A 67 -3.40 38.99 9.00
C LEU A 67 -3.84 40.40 9.43
N GLN A 68 -5.14 40.68 9.43
CA GLN A 68 -5.68 41.98 9.87
C GLN A 68 -5.42 42.23 11.35
N ILE A 69 -5.71 41.25 12.22
CA ILE A 69 -5.44 41.34 13.66
C ILE A 69 -3.96 41.61 13.90
N LYS A 70 -3.06 40.89 13.20
CA LYS A 70 -1.61 41.11 13.33
C LYS A 70 -1.15 42.48 12.85
N ALA A 71 -1.76 43.02 11.80
CA ALA A 71 -1.45 44.36 11.33
C ALA A 71 -1.93 45.44 12.32
N GLU A 72 -3.07 45.21 12.98
CA GLU A 72 -3.57 46.10 14.04
C GLU A 72 -2.69 46.05 15.29
N GLU A 73 -2.30 44.86 15.75
CA GLU A 73 -1.40 44.65 16.90
C GLU A 73 -0.02 45.30 16.70
N ALA A 74 0.50 45.24 15.47
CA ALA A 74 1.79 45.84 15.12
C ALA A 74 1.71 47.34 14.79
N GLN A 75 0.52 47.97 14.90
CA GLN A 75 0.27 49.39 14.60
C GLN A 75 0.83 49.82 13.25
N VAL A 76 0.68 48.96 12.24
CA VAL A 76 1.21 49.16 10.90
C VAL A 76 0.44 50.28 10.19
N SER A 77 1.09 51.05 9.32
CA SER A 77 0.43 52.15 8.61
C SER A 77 -0.68 51.64 7.67
N SER A 78 -1.67 52.50 7.36
CA SER A 78 -2.78 52.14 6.47
C SER A 78 -2.30 51.69 5.08
N GLU A 79 -1.22 52.27 4.57
CA GLU A 79 -0.66 51.96 3.24
C GLU A 79 0.03 50.59 3.23
N GLU A 80 0.80 50.29 4.27
CA GLU A 80 1.43 48.98 4.48
C GLU A 80 0.40 47.87 4.74
N GLN A 81 -0.66 48.15 5.50
CA GLN A 81 -1.75 47.20 5.73
C GLN A 81 -2.45 46.80 4.42
N GLU A 82 -2.70 47.78 3.53
CA GLU A 82 -3.24 47.49 2.20
C GLU A 82 -2.27 46.69 1.33
N GLU A 83 -0.97 46.99 1.39
CA GLU A 83 0.04 46.21 0.66
C GLU A 83 0.10 44.76 1.15
N MET A 84 0.05 44.53 2.47
CA MET A 84 -0.02 43.20 3.06
C MET A 84 -1.24 42.42 2.59
N LEU A 85 -2.41 43.06 2.51
CA LEU A 85 -3.63 42.45 1.98
C LEU A 85 -3.52 42.12 0.49
N ARG A 86 -3.00 43.04 -0.34
CA ARG A 86 -2.75 42.79 -1.77
C ARG A 86 -1.78 41.62 -1.99
N ASN A 87 -0.73 41.54 -1.18
CA ASN A 87 0.22 40.43 -1.22
C ASN A 87 -0.42 39.10 -0.80
N LEU A 88 -1.30 39.10 0.21
CA LEU A 88 -2.07 37.93 0.60
C LEU A 88 -3.00 37.46 -0.53
N GLU A 89 -3.73 38.37 -1.18
CA GLU A 89 -4.63 38.05 -2.29
C GLU A 89 -3.88 37.46 -3.50
N ARG A 90 -2.70 38.01 -3.81
CA ARG A 90 -1.83 37.48 -4.87
C ARG A 90 -1.39 36.05 -4.55
N LYS A 91 -0.89 35.82 -3.33
CA LYS A 91 -0.46 34.50 -2.84
C LYS A 91 -1.61 33.49 -2.81
N GLU A 92 -2.81 33.91 -2.41
CA GLU A 92 -4.04 33.09 -2.44
C GLU A 92 -4.46 32.73 -3.87
N THR A 93 -4.31 33.66 -4.82
CA THR A 93 -4.60 33.42 -6.23
C THR A 93 -3.62 32.41 -6.83
N GLU A 94 -2.33 32.55 -6.52
CA GLU A 94 -1.30 31.59 -6.92
C GLU A 94 -1.54 30.22 -6.29
N TYR A 95 -1.90 30.16 -5.01
CA TYR A 95 -2.28 28.93 -4.33
C TYR A 95 -3.45 28.23 -5.04
N MET A 96 -4.51 28.96 -5.40
CA MET A 96 -5.63 28.39 -6.16
C MET A 96 -5.23 27.95 -7.59
N ARG A 97 -4.22 28.57 -8.20
CA ARG A 97 -3.66 28.10 -9.48
C ARG A 97 -2.88 26.81 -9.30
N LEU A 98 -2.06 26.72 -8.27
CA LEU A 98 -1.31 25.51 -7.88
C LEU A 98 -2.23 24.33 -7.53
N GLN A 99 -3.36 24.59 -6.87
CA GLN A 99 -4.38 23.57 -6.57
C GLN A 99 -5.11 23.07 -7.83
N ARG A 100 -5.23 23.91 -8.86
CA ARG A 100 -5.84 23.54 -10.15
C ARG A 100 -4.90 22.75 -11.05
N ARG A 101 -3.58 22.82 -10.82
CA ARG A 101 -2.61 22.02 -11.58
C ARG A 101 -2.74 20.55 -11.17
N LYS A 102 -3.25 19.75 -12.10
CA LYS A 102 -3.31 18.29 -11.94
C LYS A 102 -1.90 17.74 -12.14
N VAL A 103 -1.47 16.91 -11.20
CA VAL A 103 -0.20 16.18 -11.30
C VAL A 103 -0.35 15.10 -12.36
N GLY A 104 0.60 15.01 -13.28
CA GLY A 104 0.63 14.01 -14.34
C GLY A 104 2.02 13.41 -14.53
N ILE A 105 2.13 12.45 -15.45
CA ILE A 105 3.40 11.76 -15.72
C ILE A 105 4.49 12.73 -16.20
N ASP A 106 4.12 13.79 -16.90
CA ASP A 106 5.06 14.80 -17.42
C ASP A 106 5.75 15.62 -16.32
N ASP A 107 5.21 15.63 -15.10
CA ASP A 107 5.81 16.30 -13.95
C ASP A 107 6.97 15.49 -13.34
N PHE A 108 7.19 14.25 -13.79
CA PHE A 108 8.22 13.34 -13.30
C PHE A 108 9.19 12.95 -14.42
N GLU A 109 10.47 13.00 -14.10
CA GLU A 109 11.53 12.38 -14.88
C GLU A 109 11.67 10.92 -14.44
N GLN A 110 11.44 9.97 -15.34
CA GLN A 110 11.57 8.54 -15.06
C GLN A 110 13.04 8.15 -15.22
N LEU A 111 13.62 7.60 -14.16
CA LEU A 111 15.00 7.15 -14.11
C LEU A 111 14.99 5.61 -14.25
N THR A 112 15.67 4.91 -13.34
CA THR A 112 15.93 3.48 -13.39
C THR A 112 14.72 2.63 -12.98
N VAL A 113 14.51 1.49 -13.64
CA VAL A 113 13.58 0.44 -13.18
C VAL A 113 14.20 -0.30 -12.01
N ILE A 114 13.48 -0.35 -10.89
CA ILE A 114 13.91 -1.02 -9.64
C ILE A 114 13.08 -2.25 -9.29
N GLY A 115 11.95 -2.46 -9.96
CA GLY A 115 11.13 -3.66 -9.77
C GLY A 115 10.22 -3.93 -10.95
N LYS A 116 9.91 -5.20 -11.17
CA LYS A 116 8.87 -5.64 -12.10
C LYS A 116 7.88 -6.51 -11.34
N GLY A 117 6.60 -6.36 -11.64
CA GLY A 117 5.54 -7.16 -11.05
C GLY A 117 4.61 -7.68 -12.13
N ALA A 118 3.65 -8.50 -11.72
CA ALA A 118 2.69 -9.12 -12.62
C ALA A 118 1.87 -8.11 -13.46
N PHE A 119 1.65 -6.89 -12.97
CA PHE A 119 0.77 -5.90 -13.60
C PHE A 119 1.50 -4.65 -14.10
N GLY A 120 2.83 -4.62 -14.00
CA GLY A 120 3.60 -3.44 -14.32
C GLY A 120 5.00 -3.40 -13.72
N GLU A 121 5.50 -2.20 -13.49
CA GLU A 121 6.88 -1.96 -13.07
C GLU A 121 6.97 -0.83 -12.05
N VAL A 122 8.05 -0.83 -11.26
CA VAL A 122 8.40 0.22 -10.31
C VAL A 122 9.68 0.88 -10.81
N ARG A 123 9.66 2.21 -10.92
CA ARG A 123 10.80 3.02 -11.35
C ARG A 123 11.14 4.05 -10.28
N ILE A 124 12.42 4.39 -10.18
CA ILE A 124 12.80 5.65 -9.53
C ILE A 124 12.38 6.78 -10.46
N CYS A 125 11.81 7.83 -9.89
CA CYS A 125 11.55 9.06 -10.62
C CYS A 125 11.99 10.28 -9.81
N ARG A 126 12.26 11.36 -10.53
CA ARG A 126 12.56 12.67 -9.97
C ARG A 126 11.43 13.64 -10.31
N ALA A 127 10.86 14.29 -9.31
CA ALA A 127 9.88 15.34 -9.57
C ALA A 127 10.58 16.55 -10.19
N LYS A 128 10.20 16.96 -11.41
CA LYS A 128 10.87 18.04 -12.15
C LYS A 128 10.77 19.41 -11.45
N GLY A 129 9.72 19.61 -10.66
CA GLY A 129 9.47 20.86 -9.95
C GLY A 129 10.28 21.02 -8.65
N THR A 130 10.52 19.93 -7.92
CA THR A 130 11.16 19.97 -6.59
C THR A 130 12.55 19.33 -6.58
N GLY A 131 12.88 18.50 -7.57
CA GLY A 131 14.10 17.68 -7.59
C GLY A 131 14.07 16.46 -6.67
N GLU A 132 12.97 16.26 -5.93
CA GLU A 132 12.83 15.15 -4.99
C GLU A 132 12.71 13.79 -5.70
N ILE A 133 13.24 12.76 -5.04
CA ILE A 133 13.27 11.38 -5.54
C ILE A 133 12.11 10.59 -4.95
N TYR A 134 11.47 9.80 -5.80
CA TYR A 134 10.33 8.97 -5.47
C TYR A 134 10.42 7.60 -6.15
N ALA A 135 9.66 6.64 -5.62
CA ALA A 135 9.35 5.40 -6.32
C ALA A 135 7.99 5.53 -7.03
N MET A 136 7.95 5.27 -8.33
CA MET A 136 6.75 5.30 -9.16
C MET A 136 6.35 3.87 -9.53
N LYS A 137 5.24 3.37 -8.96
CA LYS A 137 4.61 2.11 -9.37
C LYS A 137 3.63 2.41 -10.52
N LYS A 138 3.92 1.84 -11.69
CA LYS A 138 3.17 2.01 -12.94
C LYS A 138 2.43 0.72 -13.25
N LEU A 139 1.09 0.75 -13.26
CA LEU A 139 0.22 -0.43 -13.39
C LEU A 139 -0.62 -0.35 -14.67
N LYS A 140 -0.64 -1.40 -15.48
CA LYS A 140 -1.33 -1.42 -16.78
C LYS A 140 -2.82 -1.71 -16.65
N LYS A 141 -3.68 -0.78 -17.08
CA LYS A 141 -5.16 -0.86 -16.92
C LYS A 141 -5.75 -2.08 -17.59
N SER A 142 -5.35 -2.37 -18.82
CA SER A 142 -5.86 -3.51 -19.59
C SER A 142 -5.63 -4.84 -18.86
N GLU A 143 -4.46 -4.98 -18.21
CA GLU A 143 -4.10 -6.20 -17.51
C GLU A 143 -4.88 -6.37 -16.21
N MET A 144 -5.03 -5.29 -15.42
CA MET A 144 -5.87 -5.30 -14.22
C MET A 144 -7.33 -5.64 -14.52
N LEU A 145 -7.87 -5.12 -15.63
CA LEU A 145 -9.23 -5.42 -16.08
C LEU A 145 -9.38 -6.87 -16.49
N SER A 146 -8.46 -7.40 -17.29
CA SER A 146 -8.50 -8.79 -17.76
C SER A 146 -8.44 -9.82 -16.63
N ARG A 147 -7.81 -9.46 -15.50
CA ARG A 147 -7.61 -10.34 -14.34
C ARG A 147 -8.55 -10.01 -13.16
N GLY A 148 -9.48 -9.07 -13.32
CA GLY A 148 -10.46 -8.70 -12.30
C GLY A 148 -9.89 -8.03 -11.03
N GLN A 149 -8.73 -7.37 -11.10
CA GLN A 149 -7.98 -6.87 -9.93
C GLN A 149 -8.23 -5.39 -9.59
N VAL A 150 -9.27 -4.79 -10.17
CA VAL A 150 -9.51 -3.34 -10.06
C VAL A 150 -9.81 -2.89 -8.63
N GLU A 151 -10.65 -3.63 -7.92
CA GLU A 151 -11.00 -3.30 -6.53
C GLU A 151 -9.80 -3.46 -5.60
N HIS A 152 -8.88 -4.40 -5.88
CA HIS A 152 -7.67 -4.58 -5.08
C HIS A 152 -6.76 -3.35 -5.16
N VAL A 153 -6.52 -2.83 -6.36
CA VAL A 153 -5.67 -1.64 -6.55
C VAL A 153 -6.32 -0.38 -5.96
N ARG A 154 -7.66 -0.30 -5.97
CA ARG A 154 -8.39 0.78 -5.30
C ARG A 154 -8.24 0.72 -3.77
N SER A 155 -8.36 -0.47 -3.20
CA SER A 155 -8.18 -0.70 -1.76
C SER A 155 -6.75 -0.44 -1.32
N GLU A 156 -5.73 -0.92 -2.06
CA GLU A 156 -4.32 -0.65 -1.81
C GLU A 156 -4.05 0.86 -1.76
N ARG A 157 -4.50 1.59 -2.78
CA ARG A 157 -4.33 3.05 -2.83
C ARG A 157 -5.05 3.76 -1.68
N ASN A 158 -6.27 3.34 -1.30
CA ASN A 158 -6.98 3.96 -0.17
C ASN A 158 -6.24 3.75 1.16
N LEU A 159 -5.78 2.53 1.42
CA LEU A 159 -5.00 2.21 2.61
C LEU A 159 -3.74 3.07 2.67
N LEU A 160 -2.98 3.13 1.58
CA LEU A 160 -1.77 3.95 1.47
C LEU A 160 -2.02 5.46 1.63
N ALA A 161 -3.21 5.94 1.26
CA ALA A 161 -3.58 7.34 1.39
C ALA A 161 -3.98 7.72 2.82
N GLU A 162 -4.59 6.79 3.56
CA GLU A 162 -5.13 7.00 4.90
C GLU A 162 -4.13 6.66 6.00
N VAL A 163 -3.29 5.64 5.80
CA VAL A 163 -2.36 5.17 6.81
C VAL A 163 -1.07 6.00 6.81
N ASP A 164 -0.80 6.67 7.92
CA ASP A 164 0.47 7.37 8.19
C ASP A 164 1.19 6.65 9.33
N SER A 165 1.87 5.56 9.01
CA SER A 165 2.59 4.69 9.96
C SER A 165 4.05 4.58 9.54
N ARG A 166 4.98 4.53 10.51
CA ARG A 166 6.41 4.31 10.24
C ARG A 166 6.68 2.96 9.54
N CYS A 167 5.79 1.98 9.74
CA CYS A 167 5.92 0.60 9.25
C CYS A 167 5.41 0.41 7.81
N ILE A 168 4.88 1.45 7.17
CA ILE A 168 4.18 1.39 5.89
C ILE A 168 4.78 2.43 4.95
N VAL A 169 4.97 2.05 3.69
CA VAL A 169 5.42 2.96 2.63
C VAL A 169 4.44 4.11 2.47
N LYS A 170 4.95 5.33 2.45
CA LYS A 170 4.15 6.55 2.27
C LYS A 170 3.79 6.80 0.82
N LEU A 171 2.51 7.01 0.55
CA LEU A 171 2.00 7.51 -0.74
C LEU A 171 1.89 9.04 -0.74
N PHE A 172 2.44 9.67 -1.78
CA PHE A 172 2.38 11.12 -1.99
C PHE A 172 1.33 11.50 -3.02
N TYR A 173 1.31 10.81 -4.16
CA TYR A 173 0.41 11.10 -5.27
C TYR A 173 -0.11 9.80 -5.88
N SER A 174 -1.33 9.84 -6.40
CA SER A 174 -1.78 8.86 -7.38
C SER A 174 -2.47 9.57 -8.54
N PHE A 175 -2.24 9.09 -9.75
CA PHE A 175 -2.86 9.63 -10.95
C PHE A 175 -2.98 8.55 -12.02
N GLN A 176 -3.60 8.88 -13.15
CA GLN A 176 -3.85 7.94 -14.23
C GLN A 176 -3.80 8.65 -15.57
N ASP A 177 -3.45 7.91 -16.63
CA ASP A 177 -3.59 8.33 -18.02
C ASP A 177 -4.57 7.40 -18.76
N SER A 178 -4.46 7.31 -20.10
CA SER A 178 -5.28 6.39 -20.89
C SER A 178 -5.02 4.92 -20.59
N ASP A 179 -3.79 4.55 -20.26
CA ASP A 179 -3.31 3.16 -20.32
C ASP A 179 -2.83 2.64 -18.95
N PHE A 180 -2.44 3.53 -18.05
CA PHE A 180 -1.77 3.23 -16.80
C PHE A 180 -2.39 3.95 -15.59
N LEU A 181 -2.21 3.33 -14.44
CA LEU A 181 -2.32 3.94 -13.11
C LEU A 181 -0.93 4.15 -12.54
N TYR A 182 -0.76 5.24 -11.80
CA TYR A 182 0.50 5.65 -11.20
C TYR A 182 0.33 5.88 -9.70
N LEU A 183 1.22 5.30 -8.91
CA LEU A 183 1.36 5.55 -7.48
C LEU A 183 2.76 6.10 -7.24
N ILE A 184 2.85 7.29 -6.66
CA ILE A 184 4.12 7.95 -6.30
C ILE A 184 4.32 7.81 -4.80
N MET A 185 5.35 7.06 -4.44
CA MET A 185 5.64 6.61 -3.09
C MET A 185 7.04 7.08 -2.67
N GLU A 186 7.32 7.05 -1.37
CA GLU A 186 8.69 7.25 -0.88
C GLU A 186 9.64 6.22 -1.50
N TYR A 187 10.84 6.66 -1.89
CA TYR A 187 11.89 5.76 -2.34
C TYR A 187 12.65 5.20 -1.15
N LEU A 188 12.76 3.88 -1.07
CA LEU A 188 13.44 3.16 0.00
C LEU A 188 14.70 2.46 -0.56
N PRO A 189 15.90 3.04 -0.38
CA PRO A 189 17.11 2.56 -1.05
C PRO A 189 17.70 1.26 -0.47
N GLY A 190 17.13 0.72 0.61
CA GLY A 190 17.62 -0.49 1.26
C GLY A 190 17.30 -1.78 0.50
N GLY A 191 16.45 -1.72 -0.52
CA GLY A 191 15.99 -2.89 -1.27
C GLY A 191 14.94 -3.69 -0.50
N ASP A 192 14.71 -4.93 -0.89
CA ASP A 192 13.73 -5.84 -0.27
C ASP A 192 14.38 -7.00 0.50
N ILE A 193 13.64 -7.58 1.46
CA ILE A 193 14.10 -8.74 2.25
C ILE A 193 14.40 -9.93 1.34
N MET A 194 13.68 -10.09 0.22
CA MET A 194 13.97 -11.11 -0.78
C MET A 194 15.41 -10.98 -1.30
N THR A 195 15.85 -9.77 -1.63
CA THR A 195 17.21 -9.46 -2.09
C THR A 195 18.24 -9.66 -1.00
N LEU A 196 17.91 -9.36 0.26
CA LEU A 196 18.75 -9.68 1.42
C LEU A 196 18.93 -11.20 1.56
N LEU A 197 17.86 -11.98 1.47
CA LEU A 197 17.91 -13.45 1.53
C LEU A 197 18.67 -14.07 0.34
N MET A 198 18.63 -13.43 -0.83
CA MET A 198 19.44 -13.86 -1.97
C MET A 198 20.95 -13.60 -1.77
N ARG A 199 21.34 -12.67 -0.89
CA ARG A 199 22.73 -12.33 -0.61
C ARG A 199 23.32 -13.16 0.52
N GLU A 200 22.59 -13.27 1.62
CA GLU A 200 23.06 -13.91 2.86
C GLU A 200 22.72 -15.41 2.93
N ASP A 201 21.86 -15.91 2.02
CA ASP A 201 21.28 -17.26 2.01
C ASP A 201 20.39 -17.58 3.22
N ILE A 202 20.92 -17.47 4.43
CA ILE A 202 20.28 -17.71 5.72
C ILE A 202 20.62 -16.55 6.65
N LEU A 203 19.63 -16.06 7.39
CA LEU A 203 19.83 -15.03 8.41
C LEU A 203 20.07 -15.69 9.78
N SER A 204 20.90 -15.05 10.60
CA SER A 204 21.01 -15.42 12.01
C SER A 204 19.69 -15.18 12.73
N GLU A 205 19.44 -15.92 13.82
CA GLU A 205 18.23 -15.73 14.61
C GLU A 205 18.06 -14.31 15.15
N ASP A 206 19.15 -13.61 15.45
CA ASP A 206 19.08 -12.23 15.93
C ASP A 206 18.58 -11.28 14.83
N VAL A 207 19.09 -11.44 13.62
CA VAL A 207 18.66 -10.65 12.45
C VAL A 207 17.22 -11.01 12.07
N ALA A 208 16.89 -12.30 12.03
CA ALA A 208 15.53 -12.76 11.74
C ALA A 208 14.54 -12.26 12.80
N ARG A 209 14.90 -12.31 14.10
CA ARG A 209 14.04 -11.82 15.19
C ARG A 209 13.71 -10.36 15.06
N PHE A 210 14.69 -9.54 14.68
CA PHE A 210 14.48 -8.13 14.41
C PHE A 210 13.43 -7.91 13.29
N TYR A 211 13.63 -8.53 12.13
CA TYR A 211 12.74 -8.33 10.97
C TYR A 211 11.37 -8.98 11.13
N ILE A 212 11.27 -10.12 11.80
CA ILE A 212 9.99 -10.73 12.15
C ILE A 212 9.23 -9.84 13.15
N ALA A 213 9.92 -9.26 14.15
CA ALA A 213 9.29 -8.32 15.08
C ALA A 213 8.77 -7.05 14.38
N GLU A 214 9.56 -6.45 13.47
CA GLU A 214 9.09 -5.29 12.69
C GLU A 214 7.92 -5.66 11.77
N SER A 215 7.94 -6.85 11.17
CA SER A 215 6.85 -7.38 10.35
C SER A 215 5.57 -7.55 11.17
N ILE A 216 5.66 -8.02 12.42
CA ILE A 216 4.52 -8.12 13.34
C ILE A 216 3.89 -6.74 13.58
N LEU A 217 4.71 -5.72 13.84
CA LEU A 217 4.22 -4.34 14.03
C LEU A 217 3.58 -3.78 12.75
N ALA A 218 4.16 -4.05 11.58
CA ALA A 218 3.62 -3.62 10.30
C ALA A 218 2.26 -4.27 10.00
N ILE A 219 2.17 -5.60 10.11
CA ILE A 219 0.95 -6.38 9.91
C ILE A 219 -0.14 -5.93 10.90
N HIS A 220 0.21 -5.80 12.18
CA HIS A 220 -0.72 -5.36 13.21
C HIS A 220 -1.26 -3.95 12.95
N SER A 221 -0.39 -3.02 12.51
CA SER A 221 -0.80 -1.67 12.13
C SER A 221 -1.89 -1.71 11.06
N ILE A 222 -1.76 -2.57 10.05
CA ILE A 222 -2.75 -2.71 8.98
C ILE A 222 -4.04 -3.36 9.49
N HIS A 223 -3.94 -4.40 10.30
CA HIS A 223 -5.09 -5.09 10.88
C HIS A 223 -5.97 -4.12 11.69
N LEU A 224 -5.35 -3.24 12.48
CA LEU A 224 -6.06 -2.19 13.22
C LEU A 224 -6.82 -1.23 12.30
N HIS A 225 -6.19 -0.74 11.22
CA HIS A 225 -6.84 0.18 10.28
C HIS A 225 -7.98 -0.49 9.50
N LYS A 226 -7.79 -1.75 9.07
CA LYS A 226 -8.84 -2.56 8.43
C LYS A 226 -10.01 -2.80 9.37
N TYR A 227 -9.73 -3.02 10.66
CA TYR A 227 -10.76 -3.20 11.69
C TYR A 227 -11.58 -1.92 11.91
N ILE A 228 -10.93 -0.76 12.04
CA ILE A 228 -11.59 0.55 12.24
C ILE A 228 -12.47 0.93 11.04
N HIS A 229 -11.98 0.74 9.81
CA HIS A 229 -12.77 1.04 8.62
C HIS A 229 -13.99 0.12 8.50
N ARG A 230 -13.91 -1.11 9.01
CA ARG A 230 -14.99 -2.09 8.99
C ARG A 230 -16.04 -1.84 10.07
N SER A 231 -15.66 -1.36 11.26
CA SER A 231 -16.61 -0.98 12.32
C SER A 231 -17.40 0.28 11.96
N ASN A 232 -16.80 1.24 11.26
CA ASN A 232 -17.48 2.48 10.90
C ASN A 232 -18.53 2.32 9.79
N PHE A 233 -18.57 1.16 9.11
CA PHE A 233 -19.55 0.85 8.05
C PHE A 233 -20.81 0.15 8.60
N SER A 234 -20.83 -0.26 9.87
CA SER A 234 -21.96 -0.99 10.47
C SER A 234 -23.12 -0.12 10.98
N ASP A 235 -23.01 1.21 10.94
CA ASP A 235 -24.02 2.12 11.50
C ASP A 235 -25.13 2.50 10.51
N THR A 236 -25.51 1.60 9.59
CA THR A 236 -26.75 1.75 8.81
C THR A 236 -27.87 0.94 9.46
N PRO A 237 -28.83 1.60 10.15
CA PRO A 237 -29.92 0.91 10.83
C PRO A 237 -30.99 0.55 9.79
N ASN A 238 -30.83 -0.60 9.12
CA ASN A 238 -31.91 -1.42 8.51
C ASN A 238 -31.35 -2.34 7.42
N LEU A 239 -30.63 -3.40 7.79
CA LEU A 239 -30.56 -4.65 7.00
C LEU A 239 -29.95 -5.80 7.81
N SER A 240 -30.64 -6.26 8.86
CA SER A 240 -30.09 -7.16 9.88
C SER A 240 -30.00 -8.65 9.49
N SER A 241 -30.46 -9.08 8.32
CA SER A 241 -30.55 -10.53 8.03
C SER A 241 -29.81 -11.05 6.80
N LEU A 242 -29.28 -10.19 5.92
CA LEU A 242 -28.58 -10.63 4.68
C LEU A 242 -27.09 -10.25 4.59
N LYS A 243 -26.56 -9.49 5.56
CA LYS A 243 -25.15 -9.07 5.58
C LYS A 243 -24.25 -9.81 6.58
N LYS A 244 -24.74 -10.89 7.22
CA LYS A 244 -23.89 -11.70 8.10
C LYS A 244 -22.89 -12.58 7.35
N LEU A 245 -23.13 -12.89 6.07
CA LEU A 245 -22.27 -13.76 5.27
C LEU A 245 -21.05 -13.02 4.66
N ASP A 246 -21.19 -11.74 4.31
CA ASP A 246 -20.06 -10.88 3.89
C ASP A 246 -19.11 -10.53 5.06
N ARG A 247 -19.43 -10.92 6.29
CA ARG A 247 -18.55 -10.70 7.46
C ARG A 247 -17.34 -11.66 7.49
N TYR A 248 -17.17 -12.56 6.54
CA TYR A 248 -16.07 -13.54 6.56
C TYR A 248 -15.12 -13.49 5.37
N GLN A 249 -15.21 -12.47 4.52
CA GLN A 249 -14.12 -12.11 3.60
C GLN A 249 -13.33 -10.93 4.19
N SER A 250 -12.61 -11.18 5.28
CA SER A 250 -11.54 -10.27 5.67
C SER A 250 -10.32 -10.66 4.86
N THR A 251 -10.02 -9.88 3.84
CA THR A 251 -8.97 -10.17 2.88
C THR A 251 -7.58 -10.04 3.52
N GLY A 252 -6.92 -11.18 3.68
CA GLY A 252 -5.50 -11.31 3.96
C GLY A 252 -4.61 -10.52 2.99
N LEU A 253 -3.41 -10.22 3.46
CA LEU A 253 -2.35 -9.50 2.76
C LEU A 253 -1.48 -10.48 1.96
N ASP A 254 -0.95 -10.03 0.82
CA ASP A 254 0.10 -10.74 0.08
C ASP A 254 1.46 -10.57 0.81
N ILE A 255 1.60 -11.15 1.99
CA ILE A 255 2.84 -11.08 2.80
C ILE A 255 3.87 -12.04 2.25
N LYS A 256 4.98 -11.48 1.76
CA LYS A 256 6.10 -12.21 1.15
C LYS A 256 7.37 -11.36 1.20
N PRO A 257 8.56 -11.97 1.08
CA PRO A 257 9.83 -11.26 1.28
C PRO A 257 10.06 -10.07 0.32
N ASP A 258 9.51 -10.09 -0.90
CA ASP A 258 9.66 -8.98 -1.86
C ASP A 258 8.77 -7.77 -1.57
N ASN A 259 7.77 -7.92 -0.69
CA ASN A 259 6.90 -6.83 -0.24
C ASN A 259 7.38 -6.16 1.06
N LEU A 260 8.43 -6.72 1.69
CA LEU A 260 9.07 -6.20 2.88
C LEU A 260 10.31 -5.39 2.46
N ILE A 261 10.19 -4.06 2.44
CA ILE A 261 11.21 -3.15 1.90
C ILE A 261 11.99 -2.50 3.03
N LEU A 262 13.30 -2.32 2.85
CA LEU A 262 14.19 -1.70 3.82
C LEU A 262 14.43 -0.23 3.47
N ASP A 263 14.36 0.63 4.49
CA ASP A 263 14.79 2.02 4.36
C ASP A 263 16.32 2.17 4.39
N LYS A 264 16.82 3.41 4.30
CA LYS A 264 18.26 3.70 4.32
C LYS A 264 18.96 3.33 5.64
N SER A 265 18.21 3.24 6.74
CA SER A 265 18.70 2.81 8.05
C SER A 265 18.65 1.30 8.22
N GLY A 266 17.90 0.60 7.38
CA GLY A 266 17.71 -0.85 7.44
C GLY A 266 16.44 -1.30 8.16
N HIS A 267 15.53 -0.37 8.48
CA HIS A 267 14.22 -0.69 9.06
C HIS A 267 13.22 -1.09 7.98
N LEU A 268 12.34 -2.02 8.32
CA LEU A 268 11.35 -2.60 7.44
C LEU A 268 10.12 -1.70 7.28
N LYS A 269 9.62 -1.62 6.04
CA LYS A 269 8.33 -1.04 5.69
C LYS A 269 7.59 -1.94 4.72
N LEU A 270 6.29 -2.07 4.89
CA LEU A 270 5.45 -2.80 3.93
C LEU A 270 5.10 -1.92 2.73
N SER A 271 5.33 -2.42 1.51
CA SER A 271 5.10 -1.66 0.26
C SER A 271 3.89 -2.08 -0.56
N ASP A 272 3.47 -3.35 -0.46
CA ASP A 272 2.34 -3.87 -1.23
C ASP A 272 1.24 -4.38 -0.30
N PHE A 273 0.05 -3.82 -0.48
CA PHE A 273 -1.16 -4.15 0.27
C PHE A 273 -2.22 -4.80 -0.63
N GLY A 274 -1.81 -5.22 -1.83
CA GLY A 274 -2.61 -6.07 -2.68
C GLY A 274 -3.22 -7.19 -1.85
N LEU A 275 -4.55 -7.27 -1.88
CA LEU A 275 -5.28 -8.33 -1.21
C LEU A 275 -4.79 -9.67 -1.75
N CYS A 276 -4.69 -10.67 -0.88
CA CYS A 276 -4.27 -12.02 -1.24
C CYS A 276 -4.99 -12.44 -2.52
N LYS A 277 -4.21 -12.68 -3.59
CA LYS A 277 -4.75 -12.91 -4.93
C LYS A 277 -5.64 -14.14 -4.86
N PRO A 278 -6.93 -14.06 -5.25
CA PRO A 278 -7.72 -15.27 -5.39
C PRO A 278 -7.03 -16.18 -6.41
N LEU A 279 -6.85 -17.45 -6.07
CA LEU A 279 -6.31 -18.45 -6.98
C LEU A 279 -7.12 -18.44 -8.29
N ASP A 280 -6.42 -18.35 -9.43
CA ASP A 280 -7.01 -18.61 -10.74
C ASP A 280 -7.78 -19.94 -10.69
N ASP A 281 -8.97 -19.99 -11.31
CA ASP A 281 -9.84 -21.19 -11.29
C ASP A 281 -9.12 -22.47 -11.74
N LYS A 282 -8.04 -22.32 -12.54
CA LYS A 282 -7.12 -23.39 -12.93
C LYS A 282 -6.61 -24.22 -11.74
N TYR A 283 -6.36 -23.60 -10.59
CA TYR A 283 -5.88 -24.29 -9.39
C TYR A 283 -7.01 -24.91 -8.55
N SER A 284 -8.22 -24.35 -8.64
CA SER A 284 -9.40 -24.94 -8.00
C SER A 284 -9.79 -26.26 -8.66
N THR A 285 -9.67 -26.35 -9.99
CA THR A 285 -9.84 -27.60 -10.73
C THR A 285 -8.76 -28.63 -10.38
N ILE A 286 -7.51 -28.19 -10.18
CA ILE A 286 -6.38 -29.07 -9.83
C ILE A 286 -6.54 -29.74 -8.45
N LEU A 287 -7.11 -29.03 -7.46
CA LEU A 287 -7.38 -29.59 -6.13
C LEU A 287 -8.50 -30.64 -6.14
N LEU A 288 -9.40 -30.57 -7.13
CA LEU A 288 -10.53 -31.50 -7.27
C LEU A 288 -10.19 -32.74 -8.12
N GLU A 289 -9.14 -32.69 -8.96
CA GLU A 289 -8.86 -33.75 -9.95
C GLU A 289 -7.92 -34.87 -9.50
N ASN A 290 -7.35 -34.88 -8.27
CA ASN A 290 -6.32 -35.87 -7.92
C ASN A 290 -6.43 -36.45 -6.49
N GLU A 291 -7.58 -37.02 -6.12
CA GLU A 291 -7.63 -37.99 -5.01
C GLU A 291 -6.95 -39.33 -5.37
N ASP A 292 -6.65 -39.60 -6.64
CA ASP A 292 -6.21 -40.93 -7.11
C ASP A 292 -4.68 -41.18 -7.14
N LEU A 293 -3.84 -40.25 -6.67
CA LEU A 293 -2.37 -40.35 -6.80
C LEU A 293 -1.63 -40.76 -5.52
N PHE A 294 -2.33 -41.14 -4.45
CA PHE A 294 -1.70 -41.79 -3.28
C PHE A 294 -1.22 -43.22 -3.56
N THR A 295 -1.58 -43.81 -4.71
CA THR A 295 -1.34 -45.23 -4.99
C THR A 295 -0.04 -45.51 -5.77
N GLN A 296 0.66 -44.51 -6.29
CA GLN A 296 1.84 -44.74 -7.15
C GLN A 296 3.21 -44.53 -6.48
N GLU A 297 3.29 -43.99 -5.26
CA GLU A 297 4.56 -43.96 -4.51
C GLU A 297 4.80 -45.21 -3.65
N SER A 298 3.83 -46.12 -3.53
CA SER A 298 3.98 -47.34 -2.72
C SER A 298 4.51 -48.57 -3.49
N THR A 299 4.86 -48.45 -4.78
CA THR A 299 5.31 -49.59 -5.59
C THR A 299 6.40 -49.23 -6.61
N SER A 300 7.60 -48.83 -6.16
CA SER A 300 8.83 -49.04 -6.96
C SER A 300 10.14 -48.95 -6.16
N GLU A 301 10.18 -49.44 -4.92
CA GLU A 301 11.46 -49.71 -4.25
C GLU A 301 11.54 -51.20 -3.87
N SER A 302 12.00 -52.02 -4.81
CA SER A 302 12.58 -53.31 -4.47
C SER A 302 13.84 -53.55 -5.31
N GLU A 303 14.93 -53.75 -4.58
CA GLU A 303 16.22 -54.34 -4.94
C GLU A 303 17.35 -53.44 -5.46
N GLY A 304 18.25 -53.07 -4.51
CA GLY A 304 19.68 -53.37 -4.68
C GLY A 304 20.68 -52.23 -4.46
N HIS A 305 21.17 -52.07 -3.22
CA HIS A 305 22.60 -51.95 -2.79
C HIS A 305 22.72 -51.17 -1.46
N PRO A 306 23.39 -51.70 -0.42
CA PRO A 306 23.57 -51.00 0.85
C PRO A 306 24.86 -50.17 0.82
N GLY A 307 24.74 -48.84 0.86
CA GLY A 307 25.90 -47.97 1.05
C GLY A 307 25.74 -46.55 0.54
N CYS A 308 25.01 -45.72 1.29
CA CYS A 308 25.29 -44.30 1.52
C CYS A 308 24.16 -43.72 2.38
N ASP A 309 24.48 -43.30 3.61
CA ASP A 309 23.58 -42.57 4.50
C ASP A 309 23.13 -41.24 3.86
N ARG A 310 22.06 -41.26 3.06
CA ARG A 310 21.38 -40.03 2.63
C ARG A 310 20.05 -39.95 3.35
N VAL A 311 19.94 -38.95 4.22
CA VAL A 311 18.67 -38.58 4.86
C VAL A 311 17.71 -38.10 3.76
N PRO A 312 16.54 -38.75 3.55
CA PRO A 312 15.63 -38.45 2.43
C PRO A 312 15.01 -37.04 2.41
N TRP A 313 15.26 -36.23 3.46
CA TRP A 313 14.52 -35.01 3.74
C TRP A 313 15.34 -33.72 3.64
N LEU A 314 16.66 -33.81 3.44
CA LEU A 314 17.43 -32.64 3.04
C LEU A 314 17.16 -32.39 1.56
N MET A 315 16.67 -31.19 1.23
CA MET A 315 16.67 -30.73 -0.16
C MET A 315 18.12 -30.83 -0.68
N PRO A 316 18.40 -31.64 -1.72
CA PRO A 316 19.74 -31.76 -2.27
C PRO A 316 20.31 -30.37 -2.57
N LYS A 317 21.61 -30.15 -2.37
CA LYS A 317 22.27 -28.85 -2.64
C LYS A 317 21.96 -28.32 -4.04
N GLU A 318 21.76 -29.21 -5.00
CA GLU A 318 21.34 -28.91 -6.37
C GLU A 318 19.92 -28.33 -6.45
N GLN A 319 18.96 -28.87 -5.68
CA GLN A 319 17.61 -28.33 -5.59
C GLN A 319 17.57 -27.00 -4.84
N LEU A 320 18.41 -26.78 -3.82
CA LEU A 320 18.56 -25.48 -3.17
C LEU A 320 19.12 -24.43 -4.16
N GLN A 321 20.16 -24.78 -4.91
CA GLN A 321 20.73 -23.94 -5.98
C GLN A 321 19.71 -23.67 -7.11
N GLN A 322 18.92 -24.67 -7.47
CA GLN A 322 17.86 -24.55 -8.47
C GLN A 322 16.72 -23.66 -7.96
N TRP A 323 16.30 -23.85 -6.72
CA TRP A 323 15.32 -22.98 -6.07
C TRP A 323 15.83 -21.55 -6.05
N LYS A 324 17.08 -21.28 -5.65
CA LYS A 324 17.69 -19.94 -5.73
C LYS A 324 17.64 -19.34 -7.14
N ARG A 325 17.90 -20.14 -8.19
CA ARG A 325 17.79 -19.71 -9.59
C ARG A 325 16.35 -19.42 -10.00
N ASN A 326 15.40 -20.25 -9.58
CA ASN A 326 13.98 -20.11 -9.91
C ASN A 326 13.26 -19.07 -9.06
N ARG A 327 13.77 -18.75 -7.85
CA ARG A 327 13.17 -17.82 -6.88
C ARG A 327 12.98 -16.42 -7.49
N ARG A 328 13.92 -15.99 -8.33
CA ARG A 328 13.84 -14.73 -9.08
C ARG A 328 12.70 -14.73 -10.10
N ALA A 329 12.59 -15.80 -10.90
CA ALA A 329 11.51 -15.94 -11.87
C ALA A 329 10.12 -16.04 -11.19
N LEU A 330 10.06 -16.68 -10.02
CA LEU A 330 8.85 -16.80 -9.21
C LEU A 330 8.39 -15.46 -8.63
N ALA A 331 9.32 -14.60 -8.17
CA ALA A 331 8.99 -13.25 -7.67
C ALA A 331 8.24 -12.40 -8.73
N TYR A 332 8.58 -12.57 -10.01
CA TYR A 332 7.91 -11.89 -11.14
C TYR A 332 6.59 -12.53 -11.57
N SER A 333 6.29 -13.74 -11.09
CA SER A 333 5.11 -14.51 -11.47
C SER A 333 3.94 -14.27 -10.52
N THR A 334 2.72 -14.33 -11.04
CA THR A 334 1.51 -14.41 -10.18
C THR A 334 1.46 -15.70 -9.36
N VAL A 335 2.20 -16.73 -9.76
CA VAL A 335 2.23 -18.07 -9.16
C VAL A 335 3.22 -18.17 -7.98
N GLY A 336 4.23 -17.29 -7.91
CA GLY A 336 5.27 -17.34 -6.87
C GLY A 336 4.80 -16.96 -5.46
N THR A 337 3.56 -16.49 -5.31
CA THR A 337 2.94 -16.19 -4.00
C THR A 337 2.51 -17.45 -3.23
N LEU A 338 2.43 -18.62 -3.88
CA LEU A 338 1.83 -19.81 -3.26
C LEU A 338 2.59 -20.32 -2.03
N ASP A 339 3.91 -20.19 -2.01
CA ASP A 339 4.76 -20.73 -0.93
C ASP A 339 4.49 -20.12 0.45
N TYR A 340 3.88 -18.93 0.49
CA TYR A 340 3.53 -18.21 1.72
C TYR A 340 2.03 -18.23 2.00
N MET A 341 1.22 -18.84 1.13
CA MET A 341 -0.24 -18.81 1.25
C MET A 341 -0.75 -19.83 2.27
N ALA A 342 -1.67 -19.40 3.14
CA ALA A 342 -2.26 -20.26 4.16
C ALA A 342 -3.23 -21.32 3.56
N PRO A 343 -3.36 -22.51 4.17
CA PRO A 343 -4.19 -23.59 3.66
C PRO A 343 -5.67 -23.20 3.55
N GLU A 344 -6.21 -22.42 4.48
CA GLU A 344 -7.59 -21.94 4.46
C GLU A 344 -7.89 -21.01 3.27
N VAL A 345 -6.88 -20.26 2.81
CA VAL A 345 -6.97 -19.41 1.61
C VAL A 345 -7.03 -20.28 0.36
N LEU A 346 -6.19 -21.31 0.27
CA LEU A 346 -6.19 -22.27 -0.84
C LEU A 346 -7.52 -23.02 -0.95
N LEU A 347 -8.09 -23.42 0.19
CA LEU A 347 -9.33 -24.19 0.27
C LEU A 347 -10.60 -23.35 0.06
N LYS A 348 -10.48 -22.03 -0.11
CA LYS A 348 -11.62 -21.09 -0.29
C LYS A 348 -12.70 -21.22 0.80
N LYS A 349 -12.35 -21.67 2.01
CA LYS A 349 -13.30 -21.93 3.12
C LYS A 349 -13.76 -20.65 3.86
N GLY A 350 -13.46 -19.47 3.29
CA GLY A 350 -13.48 -18.21 4.04
C GLY A 350 -12.22 -18.10 4.89
N TYR A 351 -11.65 -16.90 4.95
CA TYR A 351 -10.42 -16.64 5.68
C TYR A 351 -10.45 -15.23 6.26
N GLY A 352 -9.77 -15.05 7.39
CA GLY A 352 -9.61 -13.77 8.04
C GLY A 352 -8.17 -13.26 8.00
N MET A 353 -7.86 -12.35 8.93
CA MET A 353 -6.55 -11.70 9.03
C MET A 353 -5.45 -12.63 9.58
N GLU A 354 -5.85 -13.74 10.19
CA GLU A 354 -4.99 -14.80 10.71
C GLU A 354 -4.12 -15.48 9.66
N CYS A 355 -4.50 -15.45 8.38
CA CYS A 355 -3.70 -16.01 7.31
C CYS A 355 -2.37 -15.25 7.11
N ASP A 356 -2.30 -13.98 7.52
CA ASP A 356 -1.08 -13.18 7.44
C ASP A 356 0.00 -13.71 8.41
N TRP A 357 -0.43 -14.28 9.55
CA TRP A 357 0.48 -14.90 10.52
C TRP A 357 1.06 -16.23 10.01
N TRP A 358 0.30 -16.97 9.20
CA TRP A 358 0.85 -18.14 8.48
C TRP A 358 1.95 -17.72 7.52
N SER A 359 1.69 -16.69 6.69
CA SER A 359 2.68 -16.17 5.75
C SER A 359 3.95 -15.72 6.47
N LEU A 360 3.80 -15.06 7.63
CA LEU A 360 4.93 -14.66 8.47
C LEU A 360 5.72 -15.88 8.99
N GLY A 361 5.05 -16.96 9.40
CA GLY A 361 5.69 -18.22 9.79
C GLY A 361 6.50 -18.85 8.65
N ALA A 362 5.97 -18.80 7.42
CA ALA A 362 6.66 -19.30 6.23
C ALA A 362 7.90 -18.45 5.89
N ILE A 363 7.81 -17.12 6.04
CA ILE A 363 8.94 -16.19 5.89
C ILE A 363 9.99 -16.45 6.98
N MET A 364 9.58 -16.61 8.23
CA MET A 364 10.49 -16.92 9.34
C MET A 364 11.25 -18.22 9.09
N TYR A 365 10.56 -19.27 8.64
CA TYR A 365 11.19 -20.52 8.25
C TYR A 365 12.20 -20.28 7.12
N GLU A 366 11.83 -19.53 6.08
CA GLU A 366 12.73 -19.23 4.98
C GLU A 366 13.96 -18.40 5.39
N MET A 367 13.80 -17.43 6.30
CA MET A 367 14.92 -16.66 6.84
C MET A 367 15.93 -17.55 7.56
N LEU A 368 15.46 -18.55 8.31
CA LEU A 368 16.32 -19.38 9.16
C LEU A 368 16.84 -20.64 8.48
N ILE A 369 16.10 -21.19 7.51
CA ILE A 369 16.42 -22.44 6.81
C ILE A 369 16.96 -22.18 5.39
N GLY A 370 16.62 -21.03 4.80
CA GLY A 370 17.08 -20.59 3.49
C GLY A 370 16.12 -20.92 2.33
N TYR A 371 14.99 -21.59 2.60
CA TYR A 371 13.92 -21.85 1.63
C TYR A 371 12.54 -21.99 2.32
N PRO A 372 11.41 -21.71 1.65
CA PRO A 372 10.07 -21.84 2.22
C PRO A 372 9.74 -23.30 2.56
N PRO A 373 8.95 -23.55 3.61
CA PRO A 373 8.71 -24.89 4.15
C PRO A 373 8.05 -25.85 3.15
N PHE A 374 7.28 -25.32 2.20
CA PHE A 374 6.48 -26.12 1.26
C PHE A 374 6.92 -25.99 -0.20
N CYS A 375 8.09 -25.39 -0.47
CA CYS A 375 8.52 -25.12 -1.83
C CYS A 375 8.68 -26.39 -2.69
N SER A 376 8.39 -26.24 -3.97
CA SER A 376 8.49 -27.28 -5.00
C SER A 376 8.61 -26.64 -6.38
N GLU A 377 9.10 -27.40 -7.36
CA GLU A 377 9.15 -26.96 -8.76
C GLU A 377 7.76 -26.89 -9.39
N ASP A 378 6.85 -27.79 -9.00
CA ASP A 378 5.46 -27.78 -9.45
C ASP A 378 4.57 -27.08 -8.40
N PRO A 379 3.93 -25.95 -8.76
CA PRO A 379 2.93 -25.27 -7.93
C PRO A 379 1.87 -26.20 -7.34
N ARG A 380 1.51 -27.27 -8.05
CA ARG A 380 0.51 -28.25 -7.58
C ARG A 380 1.03 -29.06 -6.41
N ILE A 381 2.31 -29.41 -6.43
CA ILE A 381 2.97 -30.08 -5.31
C ILE A 381 3.05 -29.12 -4.13
N THR A 382 3.40 -27.85 -4.36
CA THR A 382 3.40 -26.81 -3.31
C THR A 382 2.02 -26.71 -2.63
N CYS A 383 0.94 -26.59 -3.40
CA CYS A 383 -0.43 -26.57 -2.84
C CYS A 383 -0.76 -27.83 -2.02
N ARG A 384 -0.38 -29.02 -2.51
CA ARG A 384 -0.59 -30.28 -1.77
C ARG A 384 0.21 -30.35 -0.48
N LYS A 385 1.46 -29.88 -0.48
CA LYS A 385 2.31 -29.80 0.73
C LYS A 385 1.71 -28.84 1.76
N ILE A 386 1.17 -27.69 1.32
CA ILE A 386 0.51 -26.71 2.20
C ILE A 386 -0.76 -27.30 2.81
N ILE A 387 -1.62 -27.96 2.01
CA ILE A 387 -2.85 -28.58 2.54
C ILE A 387 -2.51 -29.70 3.53
N ASN A 388 -1.45 -30.47 3.27
CA ASN A 388 -0.96 -31.54 4.14
C ASN A 388 0.17 -31.08 5.07
N TRP A 389 0.16 -29.81 5.50
CA TRP A 389 1.26 -29.23 6.27
C TRP A 389 1.66 -30.05 7.52
N LYS A 390 0.71 -30.74 8.17
CA LYS A 390 0.95 -31.57 9.36
C LYS A 390 1.99 -32.68 9.12
N THR A 391 2.04 -33.22 7.90
CA THR A 391 2.99 -34.27 7.52
C THR A 391 4.17 -33.73 6.69
N CYS A 392 3.99 -32.58 6.03
CA CYS A 392 4.98 -31.98 5.15
C CYS A 392 5.90 -30.96 5.82
N LEU A 393 5.50 -30.32 6.93
CA LEU A 393 6.35 -29.40 7.67
C LEU A 393 7.46 -30.17 8.37
N LYS A 394 8.70 -29.99 7.90
CA LYS A 394 9.88 -30.66 8.43
C LYS A 394 11.02 -29.67 8.59
N PHE A 395 11.84 -29.87 9.62
CA PHE A 395 13.04 -29.07 9.86
C PHE A 395 14.26 -29.92 9.54
N PRO A 396 15.18 -29.44 8.68
CA PRO A 396 16.42 -30.16 8.40
C PRO A 396 17.33 -30.19 9.64
N GLU A 397 18.32 -31.10 9.64
CA GLU A 397 19.33 -31.18 10.71
C GLU A 397 20.28 -29.98 10.71
N GLU A 398 20.49 -29.38 9.53
CA GLU A 398 21.25 -28.16 9.32
C GLU A 398 20.46 -27.22 8.37
N PRO A 399 20.40 -25.91 8.66
CA PRO A 399 21.00 -25.20 9.79
C PRO A 399 20.29 -25.49 11.13
N LYS A 400 21.03 -25.46 12.24
CA LYS A 400 20.46 -25.60 13.58
C LYS A 400 19.78 -24.31 14.01
N ILE A 401 18.51 -24.41 14.34
CA ILE A 401 17.70 -23.34 14.94
C ILE A 401 17.36 -23.69 16.38
N SER A 402 17.13 -22.68 17.20
CA SER A 402 16.69 -22.83 18.59
C SER A 402 15.33 -23.54 18.68
N GLU A 403 15.10 -24.20 19.82
CA GLU A 403 13.80 -24.82 20.08
C GLU A 403 12.70 -23.75 20.14
N GLU A 404 13.00 -22.56 20.66
CA GLU A 404 12.07 -21.43 20.67
C GLU A 404 11.72 -20.93 19.25
N ALA A 405 12.69 -20.92 18.32
CA ALA A 405 12.41 -20.56 16.92
C ALA A 405 11.51 -21.60 16.26
N ARG A 406 11.82 -22.89 16.46
CA ARG A 406 11.02 -24.02 15.96
C ARG A 406 9.60 -23.98 16.51
N ASP A 407 9.47 -23.73 17.81
CA ASP A 407 8.18 -23.63 18.51
C ASP A 407 7.32 -22.50 17.95
N LEU A 408 7.91 -21.31 17.74
CA LEU A 408 7.19 -20.18 17.14
C LEU A 408 6.70 -20.51 15.72
N ILE A 409 7.57 -21.09 14.88
CA ILE A 409 7.20 -21.49 13.51
C ILE A 409 6.04 -22.48 13.54
N CYS A 410 6.08 -23.49 14.39
CA CYS A 410 5.00 -24.48 14.52
C CYS A 410 3.68 -23.86 14.98
N HIS A 411 3.72 -22.85 15.84
CA HIS A 411 2.53 -22.14 16.32
C HIS A 411 1.99 -21.08 15.34
N LEU A 412 2.78 -20.69 14.33
CA LEU A 412 2.33 -19.86 13.21
C LEU A 412 1.83 -20.71 12.02
N LEU A 413 2.52 -21.83 11.74
CA LEU A 413 2.20 -22.78 10.67
C LEU A 413 1.31 -23.92 11.19
N CYS A 414 0.14 -23.56 11.72
CA CYS A 414 -0.86 -24.51 12.19
C CYS A 414 -2.30 -24.12 11.80
N ASP A 415 -3.26 -24.93 12.25
CA ASP A 415 -4.68 -24.68 12.04
C ASP A 415 -5.10 -23.35 12.70
N VAL A 416 -6.02 -22.63 12.05
CA VAL A 416 -6.45 -21.26 12.42
C VAL A 416 -6.85 -21.15 13.88
N GLU A 417 -7.56 -22.16 14.41
CA GLU A 417 -8.11 -22.16 15.76
C GLU A 417 -7.04 -22.14 16.86
N THR A 418 -5.84 -22.67 16.55
CA THR A 418 -4.71 -22.79 17.47
C THR A 418 -3.56 -21.85 17.12
N ARG A 419 -3.67 -21.10 16.02
CA ARG A 419 -2.61 -20.22 15.52
C ARG A 419 -2.42 -19.02 16.43
N LEU A 420 -1.16 -18.72 16.76
CA LEU A 420 -0.84 -17.50 17.49
C LEU A 420 -1.25 -16.27 16.69
N GLY A 421 -1.84 -15.29 17.37
CA GLY A 421 -2.34 -14.07 16.74
C GLY A 421 -3.82 -14.12 16.40
N THR A 422 -4.47 -15.28 16.52
CA THR A 422 -5.92 -15.43 16.34
C THR A 422 -6.70 -14.69 17.43
N GLN A 423 -6.22 -14.68 18.69
CA GLN A 423 -6.87 -13.91 19.77
C GLN A 423 -6.27 -12.51 19.96
N GLY A 424 -5.22 -12.19 19.21
CA GLY A 424 -4.58 -10.87 19.20
C GLY A 424 -3.07 -10.96 19.09
N VAL A 425 -2.46 -9.87 18.61
CA VAL A 425 -1.00 -9.79 18.37
C VAL A 425 -0.16 -10.02 19.63
N GLU A 426 -0.72 -9.75 20.82
CA GLU A 426 0.00 -9.90 22.09
C GLU A 426 0.38 -11.36 22.39
N GLU A 427 -0.37 -12.35 21.88
CA GLU A 427 0.01 -13.76 21.96
C GLU A 427 1.35 -14.02 21.25
N ILE A 428 1.54 -13.42 20.07
CA ILE A 428 2.79 -13.54 19.31
C ILE A 428 3.91 -12.79 20.03
N LYS A 429 3.66 -11.56 20.48
CA LYS A 429 4.67 -10.73 21.15
C LYS A 429 5.18 -11.33 22.46
N ALA A 430 4.32 -12.07 23.17
CA ALA A 430 4.65 -12.74 24.43
C ALA A 430 5.44 -14.05 24.24
N HIS A 431 5.59 -14.54 23.00
CA HIS A 431 6.30 -15.78 22.74
C HIS A 431 7.76 -15.74 23.23
N PRO A 432 8.29 -16.79 23.88
CA PRO A 432 9.65 -16.80 24.46
C PRO A 432 10.76 -16.43 23.49
N TRP A 433 10.60 -16.71 22.20
CA TRP A 433 11.56 -16.33 21.15
C TRP A 433 11.78 -14.80 21.05
N PHE A 434 10.84 -13.98 21.53
CA PHE A 434 10.94 -12.51 21.57
C PHE A 434 11.31 -11.93 22.94
N ARG A 435 11.81 -12.74 23.89
CA ARG A 435 12.10 -12.30 25.27
C ARG A 435 12.97 -11.04 25.37
N CYS A 436 13.87 -10.82 24.41
CA CYS A 436 14.79 -9.67 24.38
C CYS A 436 14.34 -8.53 23.45
N THR A 437 13.14 -8.62 22.86
CA THR A 437 12.64 -7.63 21.90
C THR A 437 12.00 -6.44 22.62
N GLN A 438 12.49 -5.25 22.34
CA GLN A 438 11.92 -3.99 22.84
C GLN A 438 10.89 -3.45 21.83
N TRP A 439 9.64 -3.92 21.94
CA TRP A 439 8.58 -3.63 20.96
C TRP A 439 8.32 -2.14 20.70
N ASP A 440 8.31 -1.32 21.75
CA ASP A 440 7.96 0.11 21.64
C ASP A 440 9.09 0.95 21.01
N MET A 441 10.33 0.48 21.13
CA MET A 441 11.53 1.19 20.68
C MET A 441 12.13 0.59 19.40
N LEU A 442 11.49 -0.42 18.80
CA LEU A 442 12.08 -1.23 17.73
C LEU A 442 12.53 -0.39 16.52
N TYR A 443 11.73 0.60 16.12
CA TYR A 443 12.02 1.54 15.03
C TYR A 443 12.94 2.71 15.43
N GLU A 444 13.34 2.78 16.71
CA GLU A 444 14.27 3.80 17.23
C GLU A 444 15.65 3.21 17.53
N MET A 445 15.73 1.89 17.64
CA MET A 445 16.96 1.13 17.77
C MET A 445 17.72 1.07 16.44
N GLU A 446 19.00 0.71 16.49
CA GLU A 446 19.75 0.41 15.28
C GLU A 446 19.24 -0.90 14.64
N ALA A 447 18.99 -0.86 13.33
CA ALA A 447 18.53 -2.02 12.59
C ALA A 447 19.56 -3.16 12.57
N ALA A 448 19.09 -4.41 12.58
CA ALA A 448 19.96 -5.58 12.61
C ALA A 448 20.85 -5.72 11.37
N TYR A 449 20.44 -5.17 10.23
CA TYR A 449 21.25 -5.04 9.03
C TYR A 449 21.10 -3.65 8.44
N ARG A 450 22.24 -2.97 8.22
CA ARG A 450 22.30 -1.64 7.62
C ARG A 450 22.70 -1.77 6.15
N PRO A 451 21.80 -1.49 5.19
CA PRO A 451 22.13 -1.56 3.78
C PRO A 451 23.17 -0.50 3.41
N THR A 452 24.10 -0.85 2.53
CA THR A 452 25.03 0.13 1.95
C THR A 452 24.26 0.97 0.92
N VAL A 453 24.32 2.29 1.04
CA VAL A 453 23.64 3.25 0.15
C VAL A 453 24.58 4.41 -0.18
N ASN A 454 24.94 4.55 -1.45
CA ASN A 454 25.90 5.50 -2.00
C ASN A 454 25.19 6.68 -2.70
N GLY A 455 24.31 7.36 -1.97
CA GLY A 455 23.57 8.54 -2.45
C GLY A 455 22.10 8.29 -2.78
N ASP A 456 21.37 9.35 -3.11
CA ASP A 456 19.91 9.36 -3.16
C ASP A 456 19.29 8.57 -4.34
N LEU A 457 20.10 8.28 -5.36
CA LEU A 457 19.70 7.50 -6.54
C LEU A 457 20.31 6.10 -6.57
N ASP A 458 20.99 5.69 -5.49
CA ASP A 458 21.66 4.40 -5.47
C ASP A 458 20.66 3.26 -5.57
N THR A 459 20.87 2.38 -6.56
CA THR A 459 20.04 1.20 -6.83
C THR A 459 20.77 -0.11 -6.57
N GLN A 460 21.93 -0.10 -5.89
CA GLN A 460 22.72 -1.32 -5.69
C GLN A 460 21.99 -2.41 -4.91
N ASN A 461 21.01 -2.04 -4.09
CA ASN A 461 20.18 -2.98 -3.32
C ASN A 461 18.98 -3.51 -4.10
N PHE A 462 18.85 -3.16 -5.38
CA PHE A 462 17.80 -3.65 -6.26
C PHE A 462 18.37 -4.53 -7.37
N GLU A 463 17.51 -5.38 -7.93
CA GLU A 463 17.84 -6.13 -9.13
C GLU A 463 18.05 -5.17 -10.32
N LYS A 464 19.10 -5.43 -11.11
CA LYS A 464 19.37 -4.68 -12.33
C LYS A 464 18.56 -5.27 -13.47
N PHE A 465 17.57 -4.54 -13.94
CA PHE A 465 16.82 -4.90 -15.12
C PHE A 465 17.52 -4.37 -16.36
N ALA A 466 17.70 -5.22 -17.38
CA ALA A 466 18.09 -4.73 -18.70
C ALA A 466 17.04 -3.72 -19.18
N GLU A 467 17.47 -2.51 -19.51
CA GLU A 467 16.63 -1.57 -20.23
C GLU A 467 16.35 -2.20 -21.58
N VAL A 468 15.09 -2.60 -21.78
CA VAL A 468 14.63 -2.88 -23.14
C VAL A 468 14.57 -1.51 -23.79
N GLU A 469 15.61 -1.18 -24.56
CA GLU A 469 15.57 -0.10 -25.55
C GLU A 469 14.48 -0.46 -26.56
N GLY A 470 13.22 -0.27 -26.17
CA GLY A 470 12.17 -0.05 -27.13
C GLY A 470 12.52 1.21 -27.92
N PRO A 471 12.06 1.34 -29.19
CA PRO A 471 12.21 2.59 -29.89
C PRO A 471 11.73 3.71 -28.96
N PRO A 472 12.45 4.85 -28.90
CA PRO A 472 12.02 5.97 -28.07
C PRO A 472 10.54 6.12 -28.34
N SER A 473 9.70 6.01 -27.30
CA SER A 473 8.28 6.25 -27.47
C SER A 473 8.23 7.59 -28.16
N THR A 474 7.83 7.61 -29.43
CA THR A 474 7.63 8.86 -30.13
C THR A 474 6.56 9.53 -29.31
N ILE A 475 6.98 10.44 -28.42
CA ILE A 475 6.09 11.36 -27.76
C ILE A 475 5.39 11.99 -28.95
N PRO A 476 4.12 11.69 -29.22
CA PRO A 476 3.46 12.40 -30.27
C PRO A 476 3.46 13.84 -29.76
N THR A 477 4.15 14.74 -30.46
CA THR A 477 4.14 16.18 -30.21
C THR A 477 2.69 16.63 -30.43
N MET A 478 1.85 16.42 -29.42
CA MET A 478 0.44 16.76 -29.43
C MET A 478 0.30 17.97 -28.53
N GLY A 479 -0.13 19.08 -29.14
CA GLY A 479 -0.16 20.39 -28.53
C GLY A 479 -0.96 20.48 -27.22
N PRO A 480 -0.87 21.62 -26.50
CA PRO A 480 -1.08 21.71 -25.05
C PRO A 480 -2.53 21.55 -24.57
N TRP A 481 -3.47 21.21 -25.46
CA TRP A 481 -4.90 21.26 -25.19
C TRP A 481 -5.63 20.16 -25.95
N ARG A 482 -5.54 18.91 -25.47
CA ARG A 482 -6.60 17.86 -25.55
C ARG A 482 -6.01 16.49 -25.20
N LYS A 483 -6.14 16.09 -23.93
CA LYS A 483 -6.66 14.78 -23.44
C LYS A 483 -6.19 14.52 -21.99
N MET A 484 -6.73 15.32 -21.08
CA MET A 484 -6.95 14.91 -19.68
C MET A 484 -8.46 15.00 -19.36
N LEU A 485 -9.29 14.79 -20.38
CA LEU A 485 -10.72 14.61 -20.19
C LEU A 485 -10.93 13.21 -19.59
N ALA A 486 -11.74 13.19 -18.53
CA ALA A 486 -12.17 12.05 -17.74
C ALA A 486 -11.90 10.69 -18.39
N SER A 487 -11.19 9.81 -17.69
CA SER A 487 -11.02 8.41 -18.09
C SER A 487 -12.35 7.89 -18.62
N LYS A 488 -12.37 7.45 -19.89
CA LYS A 488 -13.54 6.73 -20.44
C LYS A 488 -13.84 5.45 -19.64
N ASP A 489 -12.87 4.99 -18.84
CA ASP A 489 -12.99 3.87 -17.94
C ASP A 489 -13.74 4.26 -16.67
N ASN A 490 -14.99 3.76 -16.54
CA ASN A 490 -15.77 3.85 -15.32
C ASN A 490 -15.07 3.16 -14.12
N ASN A 491 -14.16 2.23 -14.41
CA ASN A 491 -13.54 1.34 -13.43
C ASN A 491 -12.46 2.01 -12.58
N PHE A 492 -11.99 3.22 -12.93
CA PHE A 492 -10.92 3.92 -12.20
C PHE A 492 -11.30 5.36 -11.79
N ILE A 493 -12.61 5.66 -11.75
CA ILE A 493 -13.11 6.93 -11.22
C ILE A 493 -12.63 7.09 -9.77
N GLY A 494 -12.16 8.30 -9.43
CA GLY A 494 -11.68 8.65 -8.10
C GLY A 494 -10.26 8.20 -7.80
N PHE A 495 -9.52 7.57 -8.73
CA PHE A 495 -8.16 7.08 -8.49
C PHE A 495 -7.17 8.17 -8.08
N THR A 496 -7.35 9.41 -8.58
CA THR A 496 -6.41 10.51 -8.38
C THR A 496 -6.40 11.02 -6.94
N PHE A 497 -5.22 11.02 -6.30
CA PHE A 497 -4.97 11.49 -4.94
C PHE A 497 -3.73 12.39 -4.91
N LYS A 498 -3.75 13.37 -3.99
CA LYS A 498 -2.61 14.26 -3.71
C LYS A 498 -2.58 14.49 -2.21
N LYS A 499 -1.54 14.00 -1.52
CA LYS A 499 -1.37 14.23 -0.07
C LYS A 499 -1.14 15.72 0.17
N SER A 500 -1.90 16.31 1.09
CA SER A 500 -1.85 17.73 1.45
C SER A 500 -0.47 18.18 1.97
N ASP A 501 0.34 17.24 2.46
CA ASP A 501 1.66 17.47 3.04
C ASP A 501 2.76 17.79 2.02
N ALA A 502 2.48 17.74 0.71
CA ALA A 502 3.34 18.36 -0.32
C ALA A 502 3.55 19.87 -0.10
N ARG A 503 2.88 20.47 0.90
CA ARG A 503 3.20 21.78 1.47
C ARG A 503 4.61 21.87 2.06
N LYS A 504 5.15 20.80 2.67
CA LYS A 504 6.45 20.84 3.39
C LYS A 504 7.68 20.77 2.47
N ALA A 505 7.59 20.12 1.31
CA ALA A 505 8.68 20.06 0.34
C ALA A 505 9.06 21.45 -0.22
N LEU A 506 8.09 22.37 -0.27
CA LEU A 506 8.33 23.75 -0.67
C LEU A 506 8.88 24.62 0.49
N GLU A 507 8.77 24.14 1.74
CA GLU A 507 9.30 24.82 2.93
C GLU A 507 10.79 24.53 3.15
N SER A 508 11.29 23.33 2.79
CA SER A 508 12.69 22.93 2.97
C SER A 508 13.64 23.41 1.85
N SER A 509 13.11 23.76 0.67
CA SER A 509 13.94 24.24 -0.46
C SER A 509 14.47 25.68 -0.29
N ASP A 510 14.02 26.41 0.73
CA ASP A 510 14.36 27.82 0.95
C ASP A 510 15.40 28.03 2.07
N THR A 511 15.89 26.96 2.71
CA THR A 511 16.83 27.06 3.85
C THR A 511 18.32 26.94 3.50
N ASP A 512 18.70 26.54 2.29
CA ASP A 512 20.12 26.23 1.94
C ASP A 512 20.77 27.13 0.87
N LEU A 513 20.36 28.40 0.75
CA LEU A 513 21.10 29.40 -0.04
C LEU A 513 21.30 30.69 0.77
N ARG A 514 22.19 30.63 1.77
CA ARG A 514 22.83 31.83 2.34
C ARG A 514 24.29 31.91 1.91
N SER A 515 24.52 32.31 0.67
CA SER A 515 25.57 33.28 0.34
C SER A 515 25.35 33.86 -1.06
N ASN A 516 25.57 35.18 -1.16
CA ASN A 516 25.48 36.05 -2.32
C ASN A 516 24.09 36.58 -2.70
N GLY A 517 23.97 37.91 -2.55
CA GLY A 517 22.74 38.67 -2.63
C GLY A 517 22.16 38.76 -4.03
N SER A 518 20.87 38.48 -4.13
CA SER A 518 19.90 39.29 -4.89
C SER A 518 18.50 38.99 -4.35
N SER A 519 17.63 39.99 -4.43
CA SER A 519 16.26 40.03 -3.91
C SER A 519 15.42 38.78 -4.24
N LYS A 520 15.04 38.01 -3.21
CA LYS A 520 13.95 37.03 -3.27
C LYS A 520 13.02 37.21 -2.05
N ALA A 521 11.72 37.18 -2.32
CA ALA A 521 10.66 37.43 -1.34
C ALA A 521 10.37 36.19 -0.48
N PRO A 522 10.02 36.34 0.81
CA PRO A 522 9.83 35.20 1.73
C PRO A 522 8.52 34.42 1.50
N SER A 523 8.54 33.12 1.79
CA SER A 523 7.39 32.20 1.73
C SER A 523 6.25 32.58 2.70
N LEU A 524 5.04 32.02 2.51
CA LEU A 524 3.86 32.30 3.36
C LEU A 524 4.03 31.88 4.84
N ILE A 525 5.01 31.05 5.16
CA ILE A 525 5.25 30.54 6.52
C ILE A 525 6.35 31.32 7.24
N SER A 526 7.27 31.96 6.52
CA SER A 526 8.29 32.80 7.15
C SER A 526 7.71 34.05 7.82
N LEU A 527 6.49 34.46 7.44
CA LEU A 527 5.71 35.50 8.14
C LEU A 527 5.12 35.03 9.48
N LEU A 528 5.23 33.74 9.81
CA LEU A 528 4.63 33.15 11.01
C LEU A 528 5.65 32.55 12.01
N VAL A 529 6.95 32.47 11.69
CA VAL A 529 7.92 31.72 12.53
C VAL A 529 9.11 32.52 13.10
N PHE A 530 9.33 33.79 12.74
CA PHE A 530 10.44 34.57 13.32
C PHE A 530 10.03 35.42 14.53
N HIS A 531 9.96 34.80 15.72
CA HIS A 531 10.66 35.22 16.96
C HIS A 531 10.22 34.31 18.12
N ASN A 532 10.90 33.17 18.29
CA ASN A 532 10.92 32.47 19.58
C ASN A 532 12.34 31.96 19.83
N LYS A 533 13.27 32.91 19.98
CA LYS A 533 14.58 32.67 20.59
C LYS A 533 14.89 33.79 21.57
N GLY A 534 14.68 33.46 22.85
CA GLY A 534 15.57 33.79 23.96
C GLY A 534 15.44 35.18 24.58
N LEU A 535 14.92 35.24 25.81
CA LEU A 535 15.47 36.07 26.89
C LEU A 535 15.17 35.36 28.24
N ASN A 536 16.00 34.37 28.57
CA ASN A 536 16.24 33.98 29.95
C ASN A 536 17.58 34.62 30.34
N TYR A 537 17.54 35.73 31.09
CA TYR A 537 18.60 36.12 32.01
C TYR A 537 18.00 36.90 33.19
N THR A 538 18.12 36.24 34.36
CA THR A 538 18.18 36.70 35.76
C THR A 538 18.15 38.20 36.07
N PHE A 539 17.38 38.58 37.10
CA PHE A 539 17.85 39.50 38.16
C PHE A 539 17.18 39.15 39.51
N GLY A 540 18.01 38.88 40.52
CA GLY A 540 17.63 38.99 41.94
C GLY A 540 17.55 40.47 42.36
N PRO A 541 17.13 40.74 43.60
CA PRO A 541 18.03 40.57 44.75
C PRO A 541 17.69 39.43 45.70
#